data_AF-A0A4W3IHQ1-F1
#
_entry.id   AF-A0A4W3IHQ1-F1
#
_cell.length_a   1.000
_cell.length_b   1.000
_cell.length_c   1.000
_cell.angle_alpha   90.00
_cell.angle_beta   90.00
_cell.angle_gamma   90.00
#
_symmetry.space_group_name_H-M   'P 1'
#
loop_
_entity.id
_entity.type
_entity.pdbx_description
1 polymer ?
#
loop_
_entity_poly.entity_id
_entity_poly.type
_entity_poly.pdbx_seq_one_letter_code
_entity_poly.pdbx_strand_id
1 'polypeptide(L)'
;MLKIPWNYSKKEGSFFPCPGQQSPNKIVHWLFVGHYWVQLCFYCVFQAPAYHLILEGILILWIIRLLFSKTYKLQERSDLTEKVTESLLRNGSQNHLSLQYQRSTLPPTHKIVVNGNECINFASFNFLGLLDNEKVKNVALASLKKYGVGTCGPRGFYGTFDVHLELEDRIAKFMRTEEAIIYSYGFATIASAIPAYSKRGDLVFVDEAACFAIQKGLQASRSNIKYFKHNDMDDLERLLKEQEFEDQKNPRKARVTRRFLFVEGLYMNTGSICPLPELVKLKYKYKVRIFLEESLSFGVLGEHGRGVTEHFGVNIDDIDLISANMENALASIGGFCCGRSFVIDHQRLSGQGYCFSASLPPMLASAAIEALNIMEDDPDIFRKLSQKCQQIHLALHGISGLKVVGESFSPAFHLQLTRSRGSRENDVKLLQEIVDYCQNRGIALTQARYLDKEEKFLPSPRIIVNIFCIWYSASLSASQNFIVK
;
A
#
# COMPACT_ATOMS: atom_id res chain seq x y z
N MET A 1 -23.81 -24.81 20.81
CA MET A 1 -23.15 -26.09 21.12
C MET A 1 -23.96 -27.21 20.49
N LEU A 2 -23.39 -27.97 19.55
CA LEU A 2 -23.66 -29.39 19.35
C LEU A 2 -22.59 -29.95 18.40
N LYS A 3 -21.76 -30.83 18.97
CA LYS A 3 -20.58 -31.47 18.38
C LYS A 3 -21.02 -32.54 17.38
N ILE A 4 -20.35 -32.62 16.24
CA ILE A 4 -20.39 -33.79 15.35
C ILE A 4 -19.18 -34.67 15.70
N PRO A 5 -19.36 -35.93 16.14
CA PRO A 5 -18.25 -36.82 16.42
C PRO A 5 -17.81 -37.53 15.13
N TRP A 6 -16.53 -37.37 14.77
CA TRP A 6 -15.84 -38.24 13.81
C TRP A 6 -15.36 -39.48 14.56
N ASN A 7 -16.02 -40.63 14.34
CA ASN A 7 -15.50 -41.92 14.76
C ASN A 7 -14.82 -42.61 13.57
N TYR A 8 -13.48 -42.58 13.59
CA TYR A 8 -12.63 -43.43 12.76
C TYR A 8 -12.52 -44.80 13.43
N SER A 9 -13.03 -45.86 12.79
CA SER A 9 -12.72 -47.24 13.16
C SER A 9 -12.11 -47.94 11.94
N LYS A 10 -10.82 -48.21 12.02
CA LYS A 10 -10.09 -49.14 11.14
C LYS A 10 -10.78 -50.51 11.16
N LYS A 11 -11.15 -51.03 9.99
CA LYS A 11 -11.11 -52.47 9.71
C LYS A 11 -10.57 -52.70 8.30
N GLU A 12 -9.74 -53.73 8.24
CA GLU A 12 -8.78 -54.11 7.21
C GLU A 12 -9.43 -54.52 5.88
N GLY A 13 -8.67 -54.38 4.80
CA GLY A 13 -9.07 -54.86 3.46
C GLY A 13 -8.21 -54.27 2.35
N SER A 14 -6.93 -54.64 2.31
CA SER A 14 -6.02 -54.37 1.19
C SER A 14 -6.55 -54.99 -0.10
N PHE A 15 -6.95 -54.16 -1.07
CA PHE A 15 -7.24 -54.57 -2.45
C PHE A 15 -6.41 -53.75 -3.43
N PHE A 16 -5.10 -54.02 -3.47
CA PHE A 16 -4.29 -53.76 -4.65
C PHE A 16 -3.56 -55.06 -5.00
N PRO A 17 -3.92 -55.77 -6.08
CA PRO A 17 -3.05 -56.78 -6.64
C PRO A 17 -2.02 -56.14 -7.57
N CYS A 18 -0.79 -56.66 -7.50
CA CYS A 18 0.31 -56.43 -8.43
C CYS A 18 -0.08 -56.63 -9.90
N PRO A 19 0.61 -55.98 -10.85
CA PRO A 19 0.31 -56.09 -12.27
C PRO A 19 0.86 -57.41 -12.81
N GLY A 20 -0.04 -58.34 -13.17
CA GLY A 20 0.36 -59.59 -13.81
C GLY A 20 -0.71 -60.66 -13.86
N GLN A 21 -1.84 -60.40 -14.54
CA GLN A 21 -2.68 -61.42 -15.20
C GLN A 21 -3.84 -60.72 -15.94
N GLN A 22 -3.77 -60.70 -17.27
CA GLN A 22 -4.87 -60.26 -18.13
C GLN A 22 -5.93 -61.37 -18.21
N SER A 23 -7.19 -61.06 -17.89
CA SER A 23 -8.35 -61.89 -18.26
C SER A 23 -9.33 -61.08 -19.11
N PRO A 24 -10.02 -61.69 -20.12
CA PRO A 24 -10.71 -60.92 -21.17
C PRO A 24 -12.11 -60.37 -20.79
N ASN A 25 -12.61 -60.60 -19.57
CA ASN A 25 -14.05 -60.46 -19.27
C ASN A 25 -14.46 -59.24 -18.43
N LYS A 26 -13.67 -58.17 -18.38
CA LYS A 26 -14.10 -56.94 -17.67
C LYS A 26 -15.18 -56.16 -18.43
N ILE A 27 -15.15 -56.14 -19.77
CA ILE A 27 -16.08 -55.31 -20.57
C ILE A 27 -17.54 -55.77 -20.45
N VAL A 28 -17.79 -57.08 -20.40
CA VAL A 28 -19.15 -57.65 -20.30
C VAL A 28 -19.77 -57.40 -18.92
N HIS A 29 -18.96 -57.44 -17.85
CA HIS A 29 -19.42 -57.15 -16.50
C HIS A 29 -19.81 -55.67 -16.32
N TRP A 30 -19.08 -54.74 -16.94
CA TRP A 30 -19.43 -53.31 -16.92
C TRP A 30 -20.70 -53.01 -17.72
N LEU A 31 -20.93 -53.71 -18.84
CA LEU A 31 -22.15 -53.56 -19.66
C LEU A 31 -23.40 -54.08 -18.93
N PHE A 32 -23.30 -55.21 -18.20
CA PHE A 32 -24.42 -55.76 -17.43
C PHE A 32 -24.77 -54.92 -16.19
N VAL A 33 -23.75 -54.39 -15.48
CA VAL A 33 -23.97 -53.51 -14.33
C VAL A 33 -24.61 -52.19 -14.79
N GLY A 34 -24.15 -51.60 -15.90
CA GLY A 34 -24.72 -50.36 -16.45
C GLY A 34 -26.21 -50.45 -16.79
N HIS A 35 -26.67 -51.59 -17.34
CA HIS A 35 -28.07 -51.78 -17.73
C HIS A 35 -29.02 -51.84 -16.51
N TYR A 36 -28.59 -52.49 -15.43
CA TYR A 36 -29.35 -52.55 -14.17
C TYR A 36 -29.42 -51.19 -13.47
N TRP A 37 -28.34 -50.40 -13.51
CA TRP A 37 -28.32 -49.06 -12.95
C TRP A 37 -29.32 -48.12 -13.63
N VAL A 38 -29.44 -48.20 -14.97
CA VAL A 38 -30.41 -47.39 -15.71
C VAL A 38 -31.84 -47.75 -15.29
N GLN A 39 -32.16 -49.04 -15.20
CA GLN A 39 -33.48 -49.50 -14.76
C GLN A 39 -33.80 -49.10 -13.31
N LEU A 40 -32.81 -49.16 -12.41
CA LEU A 40 -32.97 -48.76 -11.01
C LEU A 40 -33.22 -47.25 -10.87
N CYS A 41 -32.52 -46.42 -11.65
CA CYS A 41 -32.74 -44.99 -11.70
C CYS A 41 -34.15 -44.64 -12.20
N PHE A 42 -34.63 -45.31 -13.27
CA PHE A 42 -36.00 -45.12 -13.73
C PHE A 42 -37.02 -45.52 -12.67
N TYR A 43 -36.83 -46.64 -11.98
CA TYR A 43 -37.73 -47.08 -10.91
C TYR A 43 -37.80 -46.08 -9.75
N CYS A 44 -36.65 -45.53 -9.32
CA CYS A 44 -36.59 -44.53 -8.25
C CYS A 44 -37.27 -43.22 -8.64
N VAL A 45 -37.19 -42.80 -9.91
CA VAL A 45 -37.86 -41.60 -10.43
C VAL A 45 -39.38 -41.75 -10.40
N PHE A 46 -39.91 -42.93 -10.72
CA PHE A 46 -41.36 -43.20 -10.67
C PHE A 46 -41.92 -43.33 -9.24
N GLN A 47 -41.09 -43.67 -8.25
CA GLN A 47 -41.47 -43.76 -6.84
C GLN A 47 -41.24 -42.47 -6.04
N ALA A 48 -40.52 -41.50 -6.60
CA ALA A 48 -40.18 -40.26 -5.92
C ALA A 48 -41.41 -39.35 -5.75
N PRO A 49 -41.62 -38.75 -4.56
CA PRO A 49 -42.65 -37.74 -4.35
C PRO A 49 -42.48 -36.53 -5.28
N ALA A 50 -43.59 -35.94 -5.73
CA ALA A 50 -43.58 -34.86 -6.73
C ALA A 50 -42.68 -33.67 -6.36
N TYR A 51 -42.57 -33.31 -5.07
CA TYR A 51 -41.69 -32.22 -4.63
C TYR A 51 -40.19 -32.50 -4.86
N HIS A 52 -39.78 -33.77 -4.79
CA HIS A 52 -38.39 -34.18 -4.97
C HIS A 52 -37.99 -34.08 -6.45
N LEU A 53 -38.87 -34.51 -7.35
CA LEU A 53 -38.69 -34.38 -8.80
C LEU A 53 -38.67 -32.90 -9.25
N ILE A 54 -39.48 -32.05 -8.62
CA ILE A 54 -39.47 -30.60 -8.86
C ILE A 54 -38.15 -29.99 -8.40
N LEU A 55 -37.64 -30.34 -7.22
CA LEU A 55 -36.37 -29.84 -6.70
C LEU A 55 -35.19 -30.26 -7.58
N GLU A 56 -35.15 -31.53 -8.00
CA GLU A 56 -34.13 -32.03 -8.93
C GLU A 56 -34.22 -31.34 -10.29
N GLY A 57 -35.43 -31.11 -10.81
CA GLY A 57 -35.63 -30.34 -12.04
C GLY A 57 -35.09 -28.90 -11.93
N ILE A 58 -35.33 -28.23 -10.80
CA ILE A 58 -34.78 -26.89 -10.53
C ILE A 58 -33.25 -26.92 -10.43
N LEU A 59 -32.68 -27.92 -9.74
CA LEU A 59 -31.23 -28.11 -9.63
C LEU A 59 -30.58 -28.37 -10.99
N ILE A 60 -31.16 -29.23 -11.82
CA ILE A 60 -30.69 -29.51 -13.17
C ILE A 60 -30.76 -28.24 -14.02
N LEU A 61 -31.87 -27.48 -13.97
CA LEU A 61 -31.98 -26.18 -14.65
C LEU A 61 -30.94 -25.17 -14.16
N TRP A 62 -30.60 -25.19 -12.86
CA TRP A 62 -29.60 -24.32 -12.28
C TRP A 62 -28.17 -24.72 -12.69
N ILE A 63 -27.88 -26.02 -12.77
CA ILE A 63 -26.62 -26.57 -13.28
C ILE A 63 -26.46 -26.27 -14.77
N ILE A 64 -27.51 -26.49 -15.57
CA ILE A 64 -27.55 -26.09 -16.99
C ILE A 64 -27.28 -24.59 -17.11
N ARG A 65 -27.99 -23.77 -16.32
CA ARG A 65 -27.75 -22.33 -16.29
C ARG A 65 -26.31 -22.00 -15.90
N LEU A 66 -25.68 -22.68 -14.94
CA LEU A 66 -24.30 -22.43 -14.56
C LEU A 66 -23.31 -22.83 -15.67
N LEU A 67 -23.54 -23.98 -16.32
CA LEU A 67 -22.74 -24.48 -17.44
C LEU A 67 -22.82 -23.56 -18.67
N PHE A 68 -23.98 -22.95 -18.94
CA PHE A 68 -24.21 -22.05 -20.08
C PHE A 68 -24.10 -20.56 -19.71
N SER A 69 -24.13 -20.21 -18.42
CA SER A 69 -23.77 -18.87 -17.99
C SER A 69 -22.32 -18.64 -18.37
N LYS A 70 -22.02 -17.46 -18.92
CA LYS A 70 -20.68 -17.10 -19.37
C LYS A 70 -19.72 -17.18 -18.19
N THR A 71 -19.15 -18.36 -17.95
CA THR A 71 -17.91 -18.51 -17.22
C THR A 71 -16.90 -17.69 -18.00
N TYR A 72 -16.22 -16.76 -17.33
CA TYR A 72 -15.14 -15.99 -17.92
C TYR A 72 -14.20 -17.01 -18.58
N LYS A 73 -14.15 -17.05 -19.92
CA LYS A 73 -13.17 -17.89 -20.62
C LYS A 73 -11.82 -17.27 -20.30
N LEU A 74 -11.13 -17.82 -19.30
CA LEU A 74 -9.69 -17.64 -19.18
C LEU A 74 -9.12 -18.26 -20.45
N GLN A 75 -8.52 -17.42 -21.28
CA GLN A 75 -7.89 -17.84 -22.51
C GLN A 75 -6.67 -18.67 -22.12
N GLU A 76 -6.88 -19.97 -21.91
CA GLU A 76 -5.81 -20.92 -21.61
C GLU A 76 -4.96 -21.07 -22.87
N ARG A 77 -3.78 -20.45 -22.82
CA ARG A 77 -2.70 -20.45 -23.83
C ARG A 77 -3.06 -19.76 -25.16
N SER A 78 -2.71 -18.48 -25.25
CA SER A 78 -2.08 -17.98 -26.46
C SER A 78 -0.61 -18.36 -26.41
N ASP A 79 -0.12 -19.15 -27.35
CA ASP A 79 1.33 -19.24 -27.58
C ASP A 79 1.82 -17.84 -27.92
N LEU A 80 2.61 -17.24 -27.01
CA LEU A 80 3.17 -15.91 -27.20
C LEU A 80 4.12 -15.99 -28.40
N THR A 81 3.66 -15.56 -29.56
CA THR A 81 4.53 -15.39 -30.72
C THR A 81 5.60 -14.35 -30.35
N GLU A 82 6.84 -14.50 -30.82
CA GLU A 82 7.91 -13.50 -30.57
C GLU A 82 7.46 -12.07 -30.91
N LYS A 83 6.63 -11.90 -31.94
CA LYS A 83 6.01 -10.61 -32.29
C LYS A 83 5.10 -10.05 -31.20
N VAL A 84 4.36 -10.88 -30.47
CA VAL A 84 3.50 -10.45 -29.35
C VAL A 84 4.38 -10.06 -28.17
N THR A 85 5.39 -10.87 -27.83
CA THR A 85 6.37 -10.56 -26.78
C THR A 85 7.12 -9.26 -27.09
N GLU A 86 7.60 -9.08 -28.32
CA GLU A 86 8.23 -7.85 -28.78
C GLU A 86 7.26 -6.67 -28.77
N SER A 87 6.00 -6.84 -29.21
CA SER A 87 5.01 -5.73 -29.20
C SER A 87 4.61 -5.29 -27.78
N LEU A 88 4.60 -6.21 -26.81
CA LEU A 88 4.41 -5.90 -25.40
C LEU A 88 5.60 -5.12 -24.83
N LEU A 89 6.83 -5.41 -25.30
CA LEU A 89 8.07 -4.74 -24.85
C LEU A 89 8.38 -3.44 -25.61
N ARG A 90 8.02 -3.33 -26.90
CA ARG A 90 8.33 -2.20 -27.80
C ARG A 90 7.67 -0.89 -27.41
N ASN A 91 6.60 -0.96 -26.61
CA ASN A 91 5.91 0.24 -26.12
C ASN A 91 6.67 0.97 -25.01
N GLY A 92 7.77 0.41 -24.50
CA GLY A 92 8.72 1.15 -23.66
C GLY A 92 9.72 1.89 -24.53
N SER A 93 9.68 3.24 -24.51
CA SER A 93 10.77 4.05 -25.07
C SER A 93 12.09 3.61 -24.41
N GLN A 94 13.05 3.09 -25.17
CA GLN A 94 14.39 2.76 -24.65
C GLN A 94 15.10 4.00 -24.07
N ASN A 95 14.64 5.21 -24.43
CA ASN A 95 15.11 6.48 -23.89
C ASN A 95 14.26 7.00 -22.72
N HIS A 96 13.43 6.17 -22.09
CA HIS A 96 12.64 6.59 -20.93
C HIS A 96 13.57 6.98 -19.78
N LEU A 97 13.36 8.15 -19.18
CA LEU A 97 14.22 8.67 -18.10
C LEU A 97 14.31 7.72 -16.90
N SER A 98 13.25 6.94 -16.60
CA SER A 98 13.29 5.92 -15.54
C SER A 98 14.27 4.77 -15.78
N LEU A 99 14.77 4.60 -17.01
CA LEU A 99 15.81 3.62 -17.34
C LEU A 99 17.23 4.21 -17.18
N GLN A 100 17.33 5.52 -16.95
CA GLN A 100 18.59 6.22 -16.70
C GLN A 100 18.80 6.37 -15.19
N TYR A 101 19.51 5.41 -14.60
CA TYR A 101 19.79 5.42 -13.16
C TYR A 101 20.89 6.42 -12.81
N GLN A 102 20.59 7.35 -11.90
CA GLN A 102 21.63 8.09 -11.20
C GLN A 102 22.23 7.18 -10.12
N ARG A 103 23.55 6.99 -10.17
CA ARG A 103 24.26 6.10 -9.24
C ARG A 103 24.82 6.91 -8.09
N SER A 104 24.56 6.43 -6.88
CA SER A 104 25.21 6.91 -5.66
C SER A 104 26.13 5.84 -5.08
N THR A 105 27.26 6.28 -4.52
CA THR A 105 28.32 5.42 -3.97
C THR A 105 28.42 5.50 -2.45
N LEU A 106 27.67 6.41 -1.81
CA LEU A 106 27.68 6.63 -0.37
C LEU A 106 26.25 6.64 0.19
N PRO A 107 26.06 6.40 1.50
CA PRO A 107 24.75 6.52 2.13
C PRO A 107 24.16 7.92 1.91
N PRO A 108 22.85 8.03 1.59
CA PRO A 108 22.19 9.31 1.38
C PRO A 108 21.94 10.02 2.73
N THR A 109 22.95 10.74 3.20
CA THR A 109 22.88 11.57 4.42
C THR A 109 22.53 13.02 4.04
N HIS A 110 22.99 14.01 4.80
CA HIS A 110 22.94 15.43 4.42
C HIS A 110 23.77 15.74 3.16
N LYS A 111 24.70 14.85 2.81
CA LYS A 111 25.48 14.86 1.56
C LYS A 111 25.30 13.55 0.83
N ILE A 112 25.39 13.61 -0.49
CA ILE A 112 25.28 12.46 -1.39
C ILE A 112 26.23 12.66 -2.58
N VAL A 113 26.81 11.58 -3.09
CA VAL A 113 27.58 11.62 -4.34
C VAL A 113 26.68 11.16 -5.47
N VAL A 114 26.47 12.00 -6.48
CA VAL A 114 25.66 11.69 -7.67
C VAL A 114 26.53 11.78 -8.90
N ASN A 115 26.71 10.66 -9.60
CA ASN A 115 27.57 10.58 -10.79
C ASN A 115 29.00 11.12 -10.59
N GLY A 116 29.55 10.95 -9.38
CA GLY A 116 30.89 11.42 -9.01
C GLY A 116 30.95 12.84 -8.43
N ASN A 117 29.85 13.61 -8.46
CA ASN A 117 29.79 14.95 -7.89
C ASN A 117 29.28 14.90 -6.45
N GLU A 118 30.03 15.48 -5.50
CA GLU A 118 29.57 15.67 -4.12
C GLU A 118 28.47 16.75 -4.10
N CYS A 119 27.29 16.36 -3.63
CA CYS A 119 26.10 17.18 -3.60
C CYS A 119 25.53 17.25 -2.18
N ILE A 120 24.97 18.40 -1.87
CA ILE A 120 24.06 18.60 -0.76
C ILE A 120 22.74 17.87 -1.09
N ASN A 121 22.23 17.05 -0.18
CA ASN A 121 21.13 16.13 -0.47
C ASN A 121 19.76 16.73 -0.14
N PHE A 122 18.96 17.07 -1.16
CA PHE A 122 17.52 17.36 -1.02
C PHE A 122 16.65 16.31 -1.74
N ALA A 123 17.24 15.18 -2.13
CA ALA A 123 16.63 14.18 -2.98
C ALA A 123 16.05 12.98 -2.19
N SER A 124 16.46 12.77 -0.94
CA SER A 124 16.06 11.59 -0.14
C SER A 124 15.04 11.92 0.96
N PHE A 125 14.20 10.96 1.32
CA PHE A 125 13.13 11.11 2.32
C PHE A 125 13.58 10.81 3.77
N ASN A 126 14.88 10.90 4.06
CA ASN A 126 15.45 10.57 5.37
C ASN A 126 15.24 11.73 6.37
N PHE A 127 13.98 12.03 6.69
CA PHE A 127 13.54 13.24 7.39
C PHE A 127 14.24 13.46 8.72
N LEU A 128 14.38 12.41 9.53
CA LEU A 128 15.06 12.48 10.83
C LEU A 128 16.58 12.31 10.72
N GLY A 129 17.08 11.94 9.53
CA GLY A 129 18.50 11.73 9.27
C GLY A 129 19.08 10.47 9.91
N LEU A 130 18.26 9.56 10.42
CA LEU A 130 18.69 8.43 11.23
C LEU A 130 19.42 7.32 10.43
N LEU A 131 19.38 7.37 9.09
CA LEU A 131 19.97 6.35 8.22
C LEU A 131 21.45 6.05 8.48
N ASP A 132 22.25 7.06 8.83
CA ASP A 132 23.69 6.92 9.10
C ASP A 132 24.03 7.07 10.58
N ASN A 133 23.04 6.96 11.47
CA ASN A 133 23.25 7.00 12.91
C ASN A 133 24.01 5.76 13.39
N GLU A 134 25.07 5.96 14.17
CA GLU A 134 25.93 4.86 14.66
C GLU A 134 25.17 3.85 15.53
N LYS A 135 24.21 4.28 16.37
CA LYS A 135 23.42 3.35 17.18
C LYS A 135 22.58 2.44 16.28
N VAL A 136 21.91 3.01 15.27
CA VAL A 136 21.10 2.29 14.28
C VAL A 136 21.96 1.28 13.49
N LYS A 137 23.14 1.69 13.02
CA LYS A 137 24.08 0.79 12.31
C LYS A 137 24.55 -0.35 13.19
N ASN A 138 24.89 -0.07 14.45
CA ASN A 138 25.39 -1.08 15.38
C ASN A 138 24.34 -2.15 15.70
N VAL A 139 23.08 -1.78 15.92
CA VAL A 139 22.01 -2.77 16.15
C VAL A 139 21.73 -3.59 14.90
N ALA A 140 21.78 -2.99 13.71
CA ALA A 140 21.60 -3.70 12.44
C ALA A 140 22.73 -4.73 12.22
N LEU A 141 23.98 -4.36 12.50
CA LEU A 141 25.14 -5.27 12.45
C LEU A 141 25.04 -6.41 13.47
N ALA A 142 24.58 -6.13 14.69
CA ALA A 142 24.35 -7.16 15.70
C ALA A 142 23.26 -8.13 15.25
N SER A 143 22.17 -7.62 14.70
CA SER A 143 21.08 -8.43 14.14
C SER A 143 21.55 -9.27 12.95
N LEU A 144 22.37 -8.72 12.05
CA LEU A 144 22.96 -9.48 10.94
C LEU A 144 23.77 -10.67 11.45
N LYS A 145 24.57 -10.49 12.51
CA LYS A 145 25.34 -11.58 13.14
C LYS A 145 24.44 -12.64 13.81
N LYS A 146 23.32 -12.23 14.40
CA LYS A 146 22.38 -13.13 15.11
C LYS A 146 21.49 -13.92 14.14
N TYR A 147 20.90 -13.26 13.15
CA TYR A 147 19.83 -13.83 12.32
C TYR A 147 20.23 -14.10 10.86
N GLY A 148 21.37 -13.58 10.41
CA GLY A 148 21.76 -13.62 9.00
C GLY A 148 21.09 -12.52 8.16
N VAL A 149 21.20 -12.66 6.84
CA VAL A 149 20.86 -11.61 5.86
C VAL A 149 19.35 -11.37 5.72
N GLY A 150 18.52 -12.39 5.95
CA GLY A 150 17.08 -12.31 5.76
C GLY A 150 16.38 -13.61 6.11
N THR A 151 15.06 -13.62 5.97
CA THR A 151 14.21 -14.73 6.42
C THR A 151 13.92 -15.79 5.35
N CYS A 152 14.09 -15.45 4.08
CA CYS A 152 13.77 -16.31 2.93
C CYS A 152 12.33 -16.88 2.93
N GLY A 153 11.39 -16.25 3.65
CA GLY A 153 10.03 -16.74 3.75
C GLY A 153 9.03 -15.71 4.28
N PRO A 154 7.73 -15.91 4.01
CA PRO A 154 6.66 -15.07 4.52
C PRO A 154 6.42 -15.25 6.03
N ARG A 155 5.77 -14.26 6.64
CA ARG A 155 5.46 -14.22 8.08
C ARG A 155 4.59 -15.39 8.56
N GLY A 156 3.67 -15.86 7.71
CA GLY A 156 2.76 -16.97 8.04
C GLY A 156 3.38 -18.38 8.04
N PHE A 157 4.67 -18.48 7.69
CA PHE A 157 5.43 -19.73 7.70
C PHE A 157 6.64 -19.60 8.63
N TYR A 158 7.86 -19.76 8.11
CA TYR A 158 9.10 -19.67 8.89
C TYR A 158 9.77 -18.28 8.84
N GLY A 159 9.08 -17.26 8.31
CA GLY A 159 9.62 -15.91 8.12
C GLY A 159 9.47 -14.97 9.32
N THR A 160 9.00 -15.44 10.48
CA THR A 160 8.79 -14.58 11.65
C THR A 160 9.89 -14.82 12.68
N PHE A 161 10.70 -13.79 12.96
CA PHE A 161 11.65 -13.76 14.07
C PHE A 161 11.08 -12.90 15.21
N ASP A 162 11.61 -13.10 16.42
CA ASP A 162 11.31 -12.33 17.63
C ASP A 162 11.36 -10.81 17.38
N VAL A 163 12.38 -10.32 16.66
CA VAL A 163 12.51 -8.90 16.35
C VAL A 163 11.37 -8.32 15.49
N HIS A 164 10.68 -9.14 14.70
CA HIS A 164 9.49 -8.67 13.97
C HIS A 164 8.32 -8.42 14.91
N LEU A 165 8.15 -9.29 15.90
CA LEU A 165 7.10 -9.15 16.91
C LEU A 165 7.41 -7.98 17.84
N GLU A 166 8.68 -7.80 18.19
CA GLU A 166 9.14 -6.63 18.95
C GLU A 166 8.86 -5.34 18.19
N LEU A 167 9.20 -5.26 16.90
CA LEU A 167 8.91 -4.06 16.10
C LEU A 167 7.40 -3.77 16.02
N GLU A 168 6.57 -4.79 15.83
CA GLU A 168 5.10 -4.65 15.84
C GLU A 168 4.58 -4.10 17.18
N ASP A 169 5.04 -4.64 18.30
CA ASP A 169 4.71 -4.15 19.65
C ASP A 169 5.19 -2.71 19.87
N ARG A 170 6.41 -2.38 19.44
CA ARG A 170 6.99 -1.04 19.55
C ARG A 170 6.22 -0.01 18.72
N ILE A 171 5.85 -0.34 17.49
CA ILE A 171 5.01 0.52 16.64
C ILE A 171 3.64 0.74 17.28
N ALA A 172 2.99 -0.32 17.77
CA ALA A 172 1.68 -0.21 18.41
C ALA A 172 1.71 0.70 19.64
N LYS A 173 2.73 0.53 20.51
CA LYS A 173 2.95 1.40 21.67
C LYS A 173 3.22 2.84 21.28
N PHE A 174 4.09 3.07 20.30
CA PHE A 174 4.42 4.41 19.83
C PHE A 174 3.18 5.12 19.27
N MET A 175 2.39 4.44 18.45
CA MET A 175 1.16 4.97 17.84
C MET A 175 -0.04 5.01 18.80
N ARG A 176 0.09 4.42 20.00
CA ARG A 176 -0.99 4.26 21.00
C ARG A 176 -2.20 3.48 20.46
N THR A 177 -1.93 2.43 19.68
CA THR A 177 -2.93 1.49 19.16
C THR A 177 -2.80 0.14 19.83
N GLU A 178 -3.78 -0.75 19.62
CA GLU A 178 -3.76 -2.09 20.23
C GLU A 178 -2.71 -3.00 19.59
N GLU A 179 -2.59 -2.98 18.25
CA GLU A 179 -1.68 -3.85 17.52
C GLU A 179 -1.14 -3.17 16.26
N ALA A 180 -0.02 -3.66 15.74
CA ALA A 180 0.53 -3.30 14.44
C ALA A 180 0.98 -4.54 13.65
N ILE A 181 1.01 -4.39 12.33
CA ILE A 181 1.49 -5.39 11.35
C ILE A 181 2.52 -4.74 10.44
N ILE A 182 3.64 -5.42 10.21
CA ILE A 182 4.71 -4.90 9.33
C ILE A 182 4.78 -5.61 7.97
N TYR A 183 5.19 -4.85 6.97
CA TYR A 183 5.42 -5.24 5.58
C TYR A 183 6.86 -4.97 5.17
N SER A 184 7.40 -5.78 4.25
CA SER A 184 8.77 -5.65 3.75
C SER A 184 8.97 -4.55 2.70
N TYR A 185 7.89 -4.01 2.12
CA TYR A 185 7.94 -2.95 1.12
C TYR A 185 6.84 -1.90 1.35
N GLY A 186 7.21 -0.63 1.46
CA GLY A 186 6.30 0.47 1.80
C GLY A 186 5.11 0.57 0.86
N PHE A 187 5.36 0.62 -0.45
CA PHE A 187 4.29 0.68 -1.46
C PHE A 187 3.28 -0.48 -1.35
N ALA A 188 3.75 -1.70 -1.06
CA ALA A 188 2.89 -2.87 -0.95
C ALA A 188 2.04 -2.90 0.33
N THR A 189 2.39 -2.09 1.33
CA THR A 189 1.68 -1.98 2.61
C THR A 189 0.23 -1.59 2.39
N ILE A 190 -0.03 -0.32 2.03
CA ILE A 190 -1.39 0.17 1.82
C ILE A 190 -2.05 -0.48 0.59
N ALA A 191 -1.28 -0.74 -0.47
CA ALA A 191 -1.78 -1.37 -1.69
C ALA A 191 -2.33 -2.80 -1.45
N SER A 192 -1.81 -3.52 -0.45
CA SER A 192 -2.34 -4.82 -0.05
C SER A 192 -3.32 -4.77 1.12
N ALA A 193 -3.24 -3.75 1.97
CA ALA A 193 -4.18 -3.51 3.05
C ALA A 193 -5.59 -3.21 2.51
N ILE A 194 -5.69 -2.30 1.52
CA ILE A 194 -6.98 -1.91 0.92
C ILE A 194 -7.82 -3.12 0.47
N PRO A 195 -7.31 -4.01 -0.40
CA PRO A 195 -8.08 -5.17 -0.85
C PRO A 195 -8.28 -6.21 0.25
N ALA A 196 -7.61 -6.15 1.41
CA ALA A 196 -7.91 -7.03 2.55
C ALA A 196 -9.30 -6.74 3.13
N TYR A 197 -9.70 -5.47 3.18
CA TYR A 197 -10.97 -5.01 3.75
C TYR A 197 -12.02 -4.71 2.69
N SER A 198 -11.68 -3.89 1.69
CA SER A 198 -12.61 -3.45 0.66
C SER A 198 -12.63 -4.44 -0.50
N LYS A 199 -13.83 -4.85 -0.91
CA LYS A 199 -14.06 -5.87 -1.94
C LYS A 199 -15.11 -5.38 -2.94
N ARG A 200 -15.39 -6.22 -3.93
CA ARG A 200 -16.49 -6.00 -4.87
C ARG A 200 -17.82 -5.86 -4.12
N GLY A 201 -18.53 -4.77 -4.37
CA GLY A 201 -19.82 -4.46 -3.74
C GLY A 201 -19.73 -3.45 -2.59
N ASP A 202 -18.54 -3.22 -2.05
CA ASP A 202 -18.30 -2.13 -1.10
C ASP A 202 -18.16 -0.79 -1.82
N LEU A 203 -18.29 0.28 -1.05
CA LEU A 203 -18.16 1.65 -1.52
C LEU A 203 -16.96 2.33 -0.87
N VAL A 204 -16.19 3.03 -1.69
CA VAL A 204 -15.01 3.75 -1.28
C VAL A 204 -15.13 5.21 -1.70
N PHE A 205 -14.92 6.11 -0.74
CA PHE A 205 -14.67 7.53 -0.98
C PHE A 205 -13.17 7.76 -0.85
N VAL A 206 -12.57 8.51 -1.76
CA VAL A 206 -11.13 8.75 -1.76
C VAL A 206 -10.82 10.12 -2.32
N ASP A 207 -9.86 10.81 -1.71
CA ASP A 207 -9.36 12.08 -2.20
C ASP A 207 -8.67 11.89 -3.55
N GLU A 208 -8.95 12.75 -4.54
CA GLU A 208 -8.35 12.64 -5.87
C GLU A 208 -6.81 12.78 -5.89
N ALA A 209 -6.20 13.38 -4.86
CA ALA A 209 -4.75 13.52 -4.75
C ALA A 209 -4.04 12.29 -4.17
N ALA A 210 -4.79 11.25 -3.78
CA ALA A 210 -4.27 10.04 -3.15
C ALA A 210 -3.09 9.42 -3.91
N CYS A 211 -2.07 9.03 -3.16
CA CYS A 211 -0.81 8.49 -3.67
C CYS A 211 -1.02 7.23 -4.51
N PHE A 212 -0.05 6.94 -5.36
CA PHE A 212 -0.17 5.85 -6.33
C PHE A 212 -0.37 4.47 -5.68
N ALA A 213 0.18 4.25 -4.48
CA ALA A 213 -0.02 3.01 -3.72
C ALA A 213 -1.49 2.80 -3.34
N ILE A 214 -2.19 3.86 -2.89
CA ILE A 214 -3.63 3.83 -2.63
C ILE A 214 -4.38 3.49 -3.92
N GLN A 215 -4.07 4.16 -5.03
CA GLN A 215 -4.72 3.92 -6.32
C GLN A 215 -4.61 2.45 -6.76
N LYS A 216 -3.45 1.81 -6.57
CA LYS A 216 -3.26 0.39 -6.90
C LYS A 216 -3.98 -0.55 -5.94
N GLY A 217 -4.05 -0.22 -4.65
CA GLY A 217 -4.90 -0.97 -3.72
C GLY A 217 -6.39 -0.88 -4.06
N LEU A 218 -6.87 0.30 -4.47
CA LEU A 218 -8.24 0.49 -4.93
C LEU A 218 -8.53 -0.32 -6.21
N GLN A 219 -7.59 -0.33 -7.17
CA GLN A 219 -7.70 -1.15 -8.38
C GLN A 219 -7.80 -2.64 -8.02
N ALA A 220 -6.96 -3.11 -7.09
CA ALA A 220 -6.99 -4.50 -6.61
C ALA A 220 -8.28 -4.86 -5.87
N SER A 221 -8.89 -3.91 -5.14
CA SER A 221 -10.11 -4.13 -4.35
C SER A 221 -11.35 -4.44 -5.20
N ARG A 222 -11.41 -3.91 -6.43
CA ARG A 222 -12.59 -3.95 -7.32
C ARG A 222 -13.86 -3.37 -6.67
N SER A 223 -13.71 -2.48 -5.69
CA SER A 223 -14.80 -1.78 -5.03
C SER A 223 -15.41 -0.70 -5.94
N ASN A 224 -16.57 -0.18 -5.56
CA ASN A 224 -17.14 1.01 -6.19
C ASN A 224 -16.44 2.25 -5.63
N ILE A 225 -15.80 3.05 -6.48
CA ILE A 225 -14.95 4.16 -6.04
C ILE A 225 -15.61 5.49 -6.43
N LYS A 226 -15.77 6.38 -5.46
CA LYS A 226 -16.18 7.77 -5.64
C LYS A 226 -15.01 8.68 -5.23
N TYR A 227 -14.47 9.42 -6.18
CA TYR A 227 -13.45 10.42 -5.90
C TYR A 227 -14.13 11.73 -5.49
N PHE A 228 -13.60 12.38 -4.45
CA PHE A 228 -13.96 13.76 -4.10
C PHE A 228 -12.77 14.67 -4.38
N LYS A 229 -13.05 15.95 -4.64
CA LYS A 229 -12.03 16.95 -4.93
C LYS A 229 -11.05 17.08 -3.76
N HIS A 230 -9.79 17.35 -4.08
CA HIS A 230 -8.72 17.36 -3.09
C HIS A 230 -9.02 18.30 -1.91
N ASN A 231 -9.03 17.75 -0.69
CA ASN A 231 -9.34 18.45 0.57
C ASN A 231 -10.70 19.19 0.61
N ASP A 232 -11.63 18.89 -0.30
CA ASP A 232 -12.94 19.55 -0.39
C ASP A 232 -13.99 18.77 0.41
N MET A 233 -14.28 19.22 1.63
CA MET A 233 -15.24 18.57 2.52
C MET A 233 -16.70 18.76 2.08
N ASP A 234 -17.00 19.82 1.32
CA ASP A 234 -18.33 20.05 0.77
C ASP A 234 -18.63 19.07 -0.36
N ASP A 235 -17.65 18.82 -1.23
CA ASP A 235 -17.77 17.82 -2.30
C ASP A 235 -17.85 16.39 -1.75
N LEU A 236 -17.05 16.07 -0.73
CA LEU A 236 -17.16 14.80 -0.01
C LEU A 236 -18.55 14.65 0.62
N GLU A 237 -19.04 15.67 1.32
CA GLU A 237 -20.37 15.60 1.95
C GLU A 237 -21.48 15.47 0.90
N ARG A 238 -21.38 16.15 -0.25
CA ARG A 238 -22.30 15.99 -1.37
C ARG A 238 -22.37 14.52 -1.83
N LEU A 239 -21.23 13.87 -2.05
CA LEU A 239 -21.16 12.46 -2.48
C LEU A 239 -21.70 11.49 -1.42
N LEU A 240 -21.53 11.81 -0.14
CA LEU A 240 -22.07 11.05 0.99
C LEU A 240 -23.61 11.17 1.06
N LYS A 241 -24.17 12.38 0.91
CA LYS A 241 -25.62 12.63 0.83
C LYS A 241 -26.25 11.92 -0.36
N GLU A 242 -25.61 11.99 -1.53
CA GLU A 242 -26.04 11.24 -2.72
C GLU A 242 -26.07 9.74 -2.46
N GLN A 243 -25.06 9.21 -1.76
CA GLN A 243 -25.06 7.79 -1.40
C GLN A 243 -26.19 7.45 -0.42
N GLU A 244 -26.45 8.29 0.58
CA GLU A 244 -27.55 8.10 1.52
C GLU A 244 -28.90 8.04 0.79
N PHE A 245 -29.12 8.90 -0.20
CA PHE A 245 -30.30 8.87 -1.05
C PHE A 245 -30.40 7.56 -1.87
N GLU A 246 -29.31 7.08 -2.45
CA GLU A 246 -29.28 5.79 -3.14
C GLU A 246 -29.53 4.60 -2.18
N ASP A 247 -29.05 4.70 -0.94
CA ASP A 247 -29.23 3.69 0.09
C ASP A 247 -30.71 3.55 0.50
N GLN A 248 -31.47 4.66 0.52
CA GLN A 248 -32.92 4.64 0.77
C GLN A 248 -33.70 3.89 -0.31
N LYS A 249 -33.23 3.92 -1.57
CA LYS A 249 -33.88 3.18 -2.68
C LYS A 249 -33.70 1.67 -2.55
N ASN A 250 -32.61 1.21 -1.94
CA ASN A 250 -32.37 -0.21 -1.70
C ASN A 250 -31.78 -0.48 -0.30
N PRO A 251 -32.63 -0.45 0.75
CA PRO A 251 -32.17 -0.58 2.13
C PRO A 251 -31.51 -1.94 2.42
N ARG A 252 -31.94 -3.00 1.71
CA ARG A 252 -31.36 -4.35 1.87
C ARG A 252 -29.90 -4.38 1.43
N LYS A 253 -29.59 -3.75 0.29
CA LYS A 253 -28.21 -3.61 -0.19
C LYS A 253 -27.42 -2.68 0.72
N ALA A 254 -27.97 -1.52 1.07
CA ALA A 254 -27.32 -0.53 1.92
C ALA A 254 -26.85 -1.09 3.27
N ARG A 255 -27.60 -2.02 3.86
CA ARG A 255 -27.27 -2.69 5.14
C ARG A 255 -26.02 -3.56 5.08
N VAL A 256 -25.71 -4.14 3.91
CA VAL A 256 -24.55 -5.03 3.74
C VAL A 256 -23.37 -4.35 3.06
N THR A 257 -23.58 -3.18 2.43
CA THR A 257 -22.51 -2.37 1.84
C THR A 257 -21.61 -1.79 2.94
N ARG A 258 -20.32 -2.15 2.91
CA ARG A 258 -19.32 -1.50 3.75
C ARG A 258 -18.85 -0.23 3.04
N ARG A 259 -18.58 0.82 3.83
CA ARG A 259 -18.16 2.14 3.33
C ARG A 259 -16.82 2.50 3.94
N PHE A 260 -15.90 2.96 3.11
CA PHE A 260 -14.54 3.36 3.48
C PHE A 260 -14.23 4.75 2.92
N LEU A 261 -13.36 5.46 3.60
CA LEU A 261 -12.84 6.78 3.27
C LEU A 261 -11.31 6.71 3.35
N PHE A 262 -10.63 6.98 2.23
CA PHE A 262 -9.17 6.96 2.15
C PHE A 262 -8.63 8.37 1.95
N VAL A 263 -7.67 8.74 2.80
CA VAL A 263 -6.98 10.02 2.79
C VAL A 263 -5.52 9.83 3.22
N GLU A 264 -4.66 10.77 2.82
CA GLU A 264 -3.30 10.88 3.37
C GLU A 264 -3.29 11.94 4.48
N GLY A 265 -2.46 11.75 5.51
CA GLY A 265 -2.23 12.72 6.57
C GLY A 265 -1.58 13.99 6.01
N LEU A 266 -0.40 13.80 5.41
CA LEU A 266 0.23 14.74 4.49
C LEU A 266 0.29 14.11 3.09
N TYR A 267 -0.31 14.77 2.11
CA TYR A 267 -0.41 14.22 0.75
C TYR A 267 0.93 14.27 0.02
N MET A 268 1.40 13.11 -0.47
CA MET A 268 2.65 13.01 -1.23
C MET A 268 2.67 13.83 -2.52
N ASN A 269 1.50 14.14 -3.06
CA ASN A 269 1.36 14.84 -4.33
C ASN A 269 1.22 16.35 -4.23
N THR A 270 0.82 16.86 -3.08
CA THR A 270 0.46 18.26 -2.90
C THR A 270 1.18 18.88 -1.71
N GLY A 271 1.68 18.08 -0.77
CA GLY A 271 2.27 18.54 0.48
C GLY A 271 1.25 19.20 1.42
N SER A 272 -0.05 19.08 1.12
CA SER A 272 -1.13 19.59 1.96
C SER A 272 -1.46 18.60 3.08
N ILE A 273 -1.99 19.13 4.18
CA ILE A 273 -2.53 18.33 5.28
C ILE A 273 -4.01 18.01 5.04
N CYS A 274 -4.48 16.82 5.42
CA CYS A 274 -5.92 16.54 5.37
C CYS A 274 -6.67 17.26 6.51
N PRO A 275 -7.92 17.70 6.29
CA PRO A 275 -8.79 18.25 7.33
C PRO A 275 -9.37 17.13 8.22
N LEU A 276 -8.50 16.48 9.00
CA LEU A 276 -8.86 15.29 9.78
C LEU A 276 -10.05 15.50 10.74
N PRO A 277 -10.17 16.62 11.48
CA PRO A 277 -11.32 16.84 12.35
C PRO A 277 -12.66 16.84 11.61
N GLU A 278 -12.72 17.41 10.41
CA GLU A 278 -13.91 17.44 9.55
C GLU A 278 -14.22 16.04 9.01
N LEU A 279 -13.20 15.30 8.59
CA LEU A 279 -13.34 13.92 8.13
C LEU A 279 -13.92 13.03 9.24
N VAL A 280 -13.47 13.19 10.49
CA VAL A 280 -14.01 12.45 11.65
C VAL A 280 -15.47 12.80 11.90
N LYS A 281 -15.87 14.08 11.80
CA LYS A 281 -17.28 14.50 11.90
C LYS A 281 -18.13 13.79 10.84
N LEU A 282 -17.66 13.75 9.59
CA LEU A 282 -18.35 13.08 8.48
C LEU A 282 -18.39 11.55 8.65
N LYS A 283 -17.31 10.95 9.19
CA LYS A 283 -17.27 9.52 9.54
C LYS A 283 -18.42 9.13 10.43
N TYR A 284 -18.64 9.85 11.53
CA TYR A 284 -19.73 9.52 12.45
C TYR A 284 -21.11 9.79 11.85
N LYS A 285 -21.25 10.91 11.13
CA LYS A 285 -22.52 11.30 10.49
C LYS A 285 -22.98 10.26 9.46
N TYR A 286 -22.08 9.79 8.58
CA TYR A 286 -22.40 8.92 7.45
C TYR A 286 -21.94 7.46 7.61
N LYS A 287 -21.38 7.11 8.78
CA LYS A 287 -20.97 5.75 9.16
C LYS A 287 -19.96 5.13 8.18
N VAL A 288 -18.96 5.91 7.79
CA VAL A 288 -17.84 5.45 6.95
C VAL A 288 -16.61 5.14 7.82
N ARG A 289 -15.75 4.24 7.35
CA ARG A 289 -14.48 3.90 8.03
C ARG A 289 -13.32 4.70 7.43
N ILE A 290 -12.49 5.34 8.24
CA ILE A 290 -11.34 6.11 7.79
C ILE A 290 -10.10 5.22 7.79
N PHE A 291 -9.46 5.16 6.62
CA PHE A 291 -8.16 4.56 6.40
C PHE A 291 -7.20 5.71 6.09
N LEU A 292 -6.25 5.91 6.99
CA LEU A 292 -5.35 7.05 6.99
C LEU A 292 -3.93 6.61 6.63
N GLU A 293 -3.37 7.21 5.59
CA GLU A 293 -1.99 6.97 5.15
C GLU A 293 -1.09 8.10 5.69
N GLU A 294 -0.13 7.79 6.56
CA GLU A 294 0.69 8.73 7.32
C GLU A 294 2.14 8.77 6.84
N SER A 295 2.50 8.25 5.66
CA SER A 295 3.91 8.09 5.26
C SER A 295 4.72 9.40 5.29
N LEU A 296 4.10 10.54 4.99
CA LEU A 296 4.77 11.85 5.05
C LEU A 296 4.59 12.60 6.38
N SER A 297 3.69 12.15 7.24
CA SER A 297 3.35 12.82 8.51
C SER A 297 3.88 12.06 9.73
N PHE A 298 4.05 10.75 9.65
CA PHE A 298 4.69 9.93 10.66
C PHE A 298 6.18 10.31 10.80
N GLY A 299 6.61 10.55 12.04
CA GLY A 299 7.93 11.09 12.38
C GLY A 299 8.12 12.56 12.02
N VAL A 300 7.04 13.29 11.75
CA VAL A 300 7.09 14.68 11.28
C VAL A 300 6.09 15.56 12.03
N LEU A 301 4.82 15.14 12.09
CA LEU A 301 3.74 15.89 12.71
C LEU A 301 3.42 15.35 14.11
N GLY A 302 2.95 16.26 14.96
CA GLY A 302 2.67 15.99 16.36
C GLY A 302 3.88 16.22 17.26
N GLU A 303 3.63 16.40 18.55
CA GLU A 303 4.68 16.65 19.55
C GLU A 303 5.68 15.49 19.65
N HIS A 304 5.21 14.26 19.42
CA HIS A 304 6.02 13.05 19.48
C HIS A 304 6.17 12.40 18.09
N GLY A 305 5.81 13.08 17.01
CA GLY A 305 5.95 12.55 15.66
C GLY A 305 4.97 11.43 15.30
N ARG A 306 3.80 11.33 15.94
CA ARG A 306 2.82 10.26 15.65
C ARG A 306 2.00 10.49 14.39
N GLY A 307 2.09 11.67 13.77
CA GLY A 307 1.36 12.00 12.56
C GLY A 307 0.18 12.96 12.79
N VAL A 308 -0.76 12.95 11.85
CA VAL A 308 -1.81 13.97 11.78
C VAL A 308 -2.86 13.81 12.89
N THR A 309 -3.04 12.59 13.41
CA THR A 309 -3.92 12.32 14.56
C THR A 309 -3.47 13.10 15.81
N GLU A 310 -2.18 13.01 16.15
CA GLU A 310 -1.58 13.78 17.26
C GLU A 310 -1.56 15.28 16.96
N HIS A 311 -1.27 15.67 15.72
CA HIS A 311 -1.25 17.08 15.31
C HIS A 311 -2.56 17.82 15.61
N PHE A 312 -3.70 17.18 15.34
CA PHE A 312 -5.02 17.76 15.59
C PHE A 312 -5.62 17.39 16.96
N GLY A 313 -4.94 16.55 17.74
CA GLY A 313 -5.51 16.00 18.99
C GLY A 313 -6.75 15.13 18.76
N VAL A 314 -6.86 14.51 17.58
CA VAL A 314 -7.94 13.56 17.25
C VAL A 314 -7.69 12.26 18.01
N ASN A 315 -8.75 11.68 18.57
CA ASN A 315 -8.62 10.40 19.27
C ASN A 315 -8.19 9.32 18.26
N ILE A 316 -7.16 8.56 18.60
CA ILE A 316 -6.61 7.49 17.74
C ILE A 316 -7.69 6.45 17.38
N ASP A 317 -8.64 6.24 18.28
CA ASP A 317 -9.79 5.34 18.09
C ASP A 317 -10.80 5.80 17.04
N ASP A 318 -10.74 7.07 16.63
CA ASP A 318 -11.58 7.61 15.57
C ASP A 318 -11.07 7.21 14.18
N ILE A 319 -9.90 6.57 14.07
CA ILE A 319 -9.30 6.10 12.82
C ILE A 319 -9.31 4.56 12.78
N ASP A 320 -9.87 3.96 11.73
CA ASP A 320 -10.07 2.51 11.68
C ASP A 320 -8.81 1.73 11.30
N LEU A 321 -7.96 2.33 10.47
CA LEU A 321 -6.65 1.79 10.09
C LEU A 321 -5.71 2.95 9.79
N ILE A 322 -4.52 2.91 10.37
CA ILE A 322 -3.40 3.79 10.00
C ILE A 322 -2.38 2.95 9.25
N SER A 323 -1.82 3.51 8.18
CA SER A 323 -0.71 2.92 7.41
C SER A 323 0.40 3.94 7.28
N ALA A 324 1.66 3.53 7.37
CA ALA A 324 2.79 4.41 7.06
C ALA A 324 4.00 3.62 6.56
N ASN A 325 4.83 4.27 5.75
CA ASN A 325 6.10 3.73 5.32
C ASN A 325 7.19 3.95 6.38
N MET A 326 8.04 2.95 6.56
CA MET A 326 9.24 3.01 7.41
C MET A 326 10.45 3.57 6.64
N GLU A 327 10.29 3.78 5.34
CA GLU A 327 11.30 4.25 4.37
C GLU A 327 11.71 5.72 4.59
N ASN A 328 10.97 6.45 5.43
CA ASN A 328 11.18 7.88 5.66
C ASN A 328 11.81 8.12 7.05
N ALA A 329 11.00 8.12 8.10
CA ALA A 329 11.42 8.50 9.44
C ALA A 329 12.17 7.40 10.22
N LEU A 330 12.00 6.12 9.87
CA LEU A 330 12.51 4.98 10.67
C LEU A 330 13.85 4.41 10.18
N ALA A 331 14.54 5.07 9.26
CA ALA A 331 15.85 4.61 8.76
C ALA A 331 15.86 3.14 8.31
N SER A 332 14.75 2.67 7.76
CA SER A 332 14.54 1.27 7.38
C SER A 332 13.84 1.18 6.03
N ILE A 333 13.37 0.00 5.65
CA ILE A 333 12.49 -0.19 4.49
C ILE A 333 11.18 -0.83 4.94
N GLY A 334 10.18 -0.79 4.08
CA GLY A 334 8.89 -1.41 4.38
C GLY A 334 7.86 -0.41 4.90
N GLY A 335 6.80 -0.95 5.49
CA GLY A 335 5.72 -0.15 6.05
C GLY A 335 5.00 -0.92 7.15
N PHE A 336 4.13 -0.23 7.85
CA PHE A 336 3.27 -0.84 8.86
C PHE A 336 1.83 -0.40 8.70
N CYS A 337 0.92 -1.20 9.22
CA CYS A 337 -0.42 -0.74 9.58
C CYS A 337 -0.65 -0.95 11.08
N CYS A 338 -1.41 -0.06 11.71
CA CYS A 338 -1.73 -0.17 13.13
C CYS A 338 -3.18 0.24 13.40
N GLY A 339 -3.75 -0.30 14.47
CA GLY A 339 -5.16 -0.09 14.82
C GLY A 339 -5.65 -1.06 15.88
N ARG A 340 -6.94 -1.40 15.81
CA ARG A 340 -7.58 -2.39 16.69
C ARG A 340 -7.12 -3.81 16.35
N SER A 341 -6.98 -4.67 17.35
CA SER A 341 -6.46 -6.04 17.20
C SER A 341 -7.23 -6.83 16.14
N PHE A 342 -8.57 -6.79 16.17
CA PHE A 342 -9.39 -7.51 15.18
C PHE A 342 -9.23 -7.00 13.75
N VAL A 343 -8.83 -5.73 13.57
CA VAL A 343 -8.53 -5.15 12.26
C VAL A 343 -7.21 -5.70 11.76
N ILE A 344 -6.19 -5.73 12.61
CA ILE A 344 -4.85 -6.21 12.29
C ILE A 344 -4.84 -7.72 12.07
N ASP A 345 -5.51 -8.51 12.91
CA ASP A 345 -5.71 -9.95 12.72
C ASP A 345 -6.32 -10.27 11.35
N HIS A 346 -7.37 -9.54 10.97
CA HIS A 346 -7.98 -9.71 9.64
C HIS A 346 -6.99 -9.42 8.52
N GLN A 347 -6.11 -8.42 8.69
CA GLN A 347 -5.05 -8.12 7.74
C GLN A 347 -4.01 -9.23 7.64
N ARG A 348 -3.59 -9.81 8.77
CA ARG A 348 -2.63 -10.93 8.81
C ARG A 348 -3.15 -12.14 8.03
N LEU A 349 -4.46 -12.37 8.05
CA LEU A 349 -5.10 -13.50 7.38
C LEU A 349 -5.41 -13.25 5.89
N SER A 350 -5.61 -11.99 5.48
CA SER A 350 -6.16 -11.66 4.16
C SER A 350 -5.32 -10.70 3.30
N GLY A 351 -4.30 -10.08 3.90
CA GLY A 351 -3.37 -9.18 3.23
C GLY A 351 -2.40 -9.93 2.32
N GLN A 352 -2.60 -9.86 1.01
CA GLN A 352 -1.80 -10.63 0.05
C GLN A 352 -0.30 -10.32 0.12
N GLY A 353 0.05 -9.04 0.30
CA GLY A 353 1.45 -8.60 0.45
C GLY A 353 2.10 -9.09 1.74
N TYR A 354 1.31 -9.49 2.74
CA TYR A 354 1.81 -10.06 3.99
C TYR A 354 1.92 -11.59 3.90
N CYS A 355 0.91 -12.25 3.33
CA CYS A 355 0.86 -13.71 3.23
C CYS A 355 1.84 -14.30 2.21
N PHE A 356 2.07 -13.59 1.08
CA PHE A 356 2.78 -14.13 -0.08
C PHE A 356 4.07 -13.37 -0.44
N SER A 357 4.58 -12.53 0.45
CA SER A 357 5.89 -11.87 0.33
C SER A 357 6.84 -12.34 1.42
N ALA A 358 8.13 -12.40 1.12
CA ALA A 358 9.14 -12.60 2.17
C ALA A 358 9.06 -11.46 3.21
N SER A 359 9.27 -11.79 4.48
CA SER A 359 9.22 -10.82 5.56
C SER A 359 10.39 -9.83 5.50
N LEU A 360 10.25 -8.73 6.26
CA LEU A 360 11.28 -7.72 6.38
C LEU A 360 12.59 -8.36 6.87
N PRO A 361 13.77 -8.00 6.32
CA PRO A 361 15.04 -8.44 6.88
C PRO A 361 15.17 -8.06 8.37
N PRO A 362 15.58 -8.97 9.27
CA PRO A 362 15.63 -8.73 10.72
C PRO A 362 16.52 -7.55 11.12
N MET A 363 17.60 -7.31 10.36
CA MET A 363 18.49 -6.16 10.56
C MET A 363 17.77 -4.82 10.35
N LEU A 364 16.80 -4.78 9.41
CA LEU A 364 16.00 -3.59 9.11
C LEU A 364 14.87 -3.42 10.13
N ALA A 365 14.35 -4.52 10.68
CA ALA A 365 13.45 -4.46 11.82
C ALA A 365 14.15 -3.88 13.07
N SER A 366 15.37 -4.36 13.36
CA SER A 366 16.20 -3.84 14.46
C SER A 366 16.54 -2.36 14.29
N ALA A 367 16.88 -1.95 13.05
CA ALA A 367 17.14 -0.56 12.73
C ALA A 367 15.92 0.34 13.01
N ALA A 368 14.72 -0.11 12.62
CA ALA A 368 13.48 0.62 12.88
C ALA A 368 13.15 0.72 14.38
N ILE A 369 13.40 -0.34 15.16
CA ILE A 369 13.24 -0.33 16.62
C ILE A 369 14.16 0.72 17.25
N GLU A 370 15.43 0.79 16.84
CA GLU A 370 16.36 1.78 17.36
C GLU A 370 16.03 3.20 16.90
N ALA A 371 15.48 3.38 15.69
CA ALA A 371 14.96 4.67 15.27
C ALA A 371 13.79 5.13 16.16
N LEU A 372 12.88 4.22 16.54
CA LEU A 372 11.81 4.50 17.52
C LEU A 372 12.38 4.85 18.90
N ASN A 373 13.41 4.15 19.38
CA ASN A 373 14.09 4.52 20.65
C ASN A 373 14.59 5.96 20.60
N ILE A 374 15.28 6.35 19.51
CA ILE A 374 15.81 7.71 19.35
C ILE A 374 14.68 8.75 19.30
N MET A 375 13.57 8.43 18.65
CA MET A 375 12.39 9.31 18.58
C MET A 375 11.73 9.52 19.95
N GLU A 376 11.73 8.49 20.81
CA GLU A 376 11.19 8.57 22.18
C GLU A 376 12.17 9.27 23.15
N ASP A 377 13.47 9.05 22.97
CA ASP A 377 14.54 9.61 23.82
C ASP A 377 14.84 11.10 23.51
N ASP A 378 14.72 11.55 22.25
CA ASP A 378 14.92 12.94 21.83
C ASP A 378 13.70 13.49 21.04
N PRO A 379 12.56 13.79 21.70
CA PRO A 379 11.39 14.38 21.05
C PRO A 379 11.67 15.76 20.40
N ASP A 380 12.73 16.46 20.82
CA ASP A 380 13.10 17.74 20.22
C ASP A 380 13.52 17.61 18.74
N ILE A 381 13.81 16.39 18.27
CA ILE A 381 14.10 16.11 16.85
C ILE A 381 12.96 16.57 15.92
N PHE A 382 11.70 16.43 16.34
CA PHE A 382 10.54 16.83 15.54
C PHE A 382 10.43 18.35 15.45
N ARG A 383 10.68 19.06 16.55
CA ARG A 383 10.71 20.53 16.59
C ARG A 383 11.83 21.08 15.70
N LYS A 384 13.02 20.48 15.76
CA LYS A 384 14.18 20.84 14.91
C LYS A 384 13.86 20.64 13.42
N LEU A 385 13.23 19.53 13.05
CA LEU A 385 12.78 19.29 11.68
C LEU A 385 11.76 20.35 11.25
N SER A 386 10.72 20.59 12.04
CA SER A 386 9.67 21.57 11.74
C SER A 386 10.23 22.99 11.53
N GLN A 387 11.14 23.43 12.40
CA GLN A 387 11.82 24.74 12.25
C GLN A 387 12.60 24.84 10.94
N LYS A 388 13.27 23.75 10.51
CA LYS A 388 14.00 23.72 9.24
C LYS A 388 13.08 23.72 8.04
N CYS A 389 11.98 22.96 8.10
CA CYS A 389 10.94 23.01 7.08
C CYS A 389 10.46 24.45 6.90
N GLN A 390 10.09 25.14 7.97
CA GLN A 390 9.62 26.53 7.91
C GLN A 390 10.68 27.48 7.33
N GLN A 391 11.94 27.36 7.76
CA GLN A 391 13.03 28.19 7.25
C GLN A 391 13.27 27.99 5.75
N ILE A 392 13.27 26.74 5.29
CA ILE A 392 13.50 26.43 3.87
C ILE A 392 12.26 26.79 3.04
N HIS A 393 11.06 26.53 3.55
CA HIS A 393 9.81 26.94 2.91
C HIS A 393 9.82 28.44 2.61
N LEU A 394 10.18 29.27 3.61
CA LEU A 394 10.33 30.72 3.45
C LEU A 394 11.42 31.09 2.44
N ALA A 395 12.55 30.39 2.44
CA ALA A 395 13.63 30.65 1.50
C ALA A 395 13.28 30.27 0.05
N LEU A 396 12.44 29.25 -0.16
CA LEU A 396 11.98 28.84 -1.48
C LEU A 396 10.95 29.81 -2.08
N HIS A 397 10.30 30.64 -1.24
CA HIS A 397 9.41 31.69 -1.73
C HIS A 397 10.20 32.81 -2.42
N GLY A 398 9.68 33.29 -3.54
CA GLY A 398 10.29 34.38 -4.31
C GLY A 398 11.23 33.95 -5.43
N ILE A 399 11.43 32.63 -5.65
CA ILE A 399 12.15 32.14 -6.82
C ILE A 399 11.34 32.44 -8.09
N SER A 400 11.88 33.29 -8.95
CA SER A 400 11.20 33.69 -10.19
C SER A 400 10.92 32.49 -11.09
N GLY A 401 9.69 32.35 -11.57
CA GLY A 401 9.29 31.25 -12.45
C GLY A 401 8.87 29.96 -11.73
N LEU A 402 9.10 29.84 -10.41
CA LEU A 402 8.67 28.70 -9.60
C LEU A 402 7.71 29.13 -8.49
N LYS A 403 6.75 28.26 -8.17
CA LYS A 403 5.88 28.37 -6.99
C LYS A 403 6.12 27.19 -6.07
N VAL A 404 6.15 27.47 -4.78
CA VAL A 404 6.19 26.44 -3.73
C VAL A 404 4.75 26.00 -3.45
N VAL A 405 4.53 24.70 -3.43
CA VAL A 405 3.24 24.06 -3.11
C VAL A 405 3.44 23.12 -1.92
N GLY A 406 2.49 23.16 -0.98
CA GLY A 406 2.49 22.39 0.26
C GLY A 406 2.56 23.25 1.51
N GLU A 407 2.37 22.62 2.66
CA GLU A 407 2.40 23.28 3.96
C GLU A 407 3.82 23.59 4.41
N SER A 408 4.00 24.70 5.15
CA SER A 408 5.32 25.14 5.64
C SER A 408 6.05 24.14 6.56
N PHE A 409 5.29 23.23 7.18
CA PHE A 409 5.81 22.18 8.05
C PHE A 409 6.00 20.84 7.32
N SER A 410 5.61 20.74 6.04
CA SER A 410 5.85 19.55 5.23
C SER A 410 7.36 19.32 5.08
N PRO A 411 7.85 18.08 5.19
CA PRO A 411 9.25 17.75 4.99
C PRO A 411 9.58 17.57 3.50
N ALA A 412 8.58 17.59 2.62
CA ALA A 412 8.71 17.47 1.18
C ALA A 412 7.97 18.63 0.51
N PHE A 413 8.74 19.59 -0.03
CA PHE A 413 8.18 20.73 -0.76
C PHE A 413 8.11 20.45 -2.25
N HIS A 414 7.10 21.03 -2.89
CA HIS A 414 6.89 20.89 -4.33
C HIS A 414 7.14 22.21 -5.06
N LEU A 415 8.16 22.25 -5.91
CA LEU A 415 8.42 23.39 -6.78
C LEU A 415 7.77 23.13 -8.15
N GLN A 416 6.76 23.92 -8.48
CA GLN A 416 6.06 23.87 -9.76
C GLN A 416 6.35 25.11 -10.58
N LEU A 417 6.30 25.01 -11.92
CA LEU A 417 6.36 26.20 -12.78
C LEU A 417 5.16 27.11 -12.51
N THR A 418 5.39 28.42 -12.41
CA THR A 418 4.30 29.41 -12.28
C THR A 418 3.49 29.51 -13.57
N ARG A 419 4.13 29.31 -14.72
CA ARG A 419 3.52 29.28 -16.05
C ARG A 419 4.00 28.06 -16.81
N SER A 420 3.07 27.27 -17.33
CA SER A 420 3.36 26.14 -18.21
C SER A 420 3.94 26.63 -19.55
N ARG A 421 4.82 25.84 -20.16
CA ARG A 421 5.38 26.03 -21.51
C ARG A 421 4.51 25.43 -22.61
N GLY A 422 3.22 25.24 -22.33
CA GLY A 422 2.21 24.78 -23.29
C GLY A 422 2.04 23.25 -23.37
N SER A 423 3.00 22.46 -22.88
CA SER A 423 2.85 21.00 -22.75
C SER A 423 3.54 20.47 -21.50
N ARG A 424 3.00 19.37 -20.96
CA ARG A 424 3.58 18.65 -19.80
C ARG A 424 5.01 18.20 -20.08
N GLU A 425 5.29 17.72 -21.28
CA GLU A 425 6.61 17.25 -21.71
C GLU A 425 7.64 18.38 -21.67
N ASN A 426 7.27 19.57 -22.15
CA ASN A 426 8.14 20.76 -22.10
C ASN A 426 8.36 21.23 -20.65
N ASP A 427 7.33 21.16 -19.81
CA ASP A 427 7.43 21.49 -18.39
C ASP A 427 8.36 20.52 -17.66
N VAL A 428 8.20 19.21 -17.90
CA VAL A 428 9.07 18.17 -17.36
C VAL A 428 10.51 18.37 -17.83
N LYS A 429 10.71 18.69 -19.12
CA LYS A 429 12.06 18.94 -19.65
C LYS A 429 12.73 20.14 -18.98
N LEU A 430 12.04 21.28 -18.87
CA LEU A 430 12.59 22.46 -18.20
C LEU A 430 12.92 22.18 -16.73
N LEU A 431 12.02 21.53 -16.00
CA LEU A 431 12.26 21.17 -14.60
C LEU A 431 13.45 20.20 -14.47
N GLN A 432 13.66 19.30 -15.44
CA GLN A 432 14.85 18.45 -15.46
C GLN A 432 16.12 19.26 -15.72
N GLU A 433 16.10 20.22 -16.64
CA GLU A 433 17.23 21.14 -16.89
C GLU A 433 17.61 21.91 -15.62
N ILE A 434 16.62 22.33 -14.81
CA ILE A 434 16.85 22.95 -13.50
C ILE A 434 17.52 21.97 -12.52
N VAL A 435 17.02 20.72 -12.44
CA VAL A 435 17.62 19.70 -11.57
C VAL A 435 19.07 19.42 -11.95
N ASP A 436 19.36 19.25 -13.25
CA ASP A 436 20.71 18.99 -13.76
C ASP A 436 21.64 20.18 -13.49
N TYR A 437 21.14 21.41 -13.65
CA TYR A 437 21.89 22.63 -13.33
C TYR A 437 22.24 22.73 -11.85
N CYS A 438 21.30 22.43 -10.95
CA CYS A 438 21.56 22.36 -9.51
C CYS A 438 22.56 21.26 -9.15
N GLN A 439 22.45 20.09 -9.77
CA GLN A 439 23.36 18.96 -9.54
C GLN A 439 24.80 19.28 -9.95
N ASN A 440 24.99 19.93 -11.10
CA ASN A 440 26.31 20.40 -11.56
C ASN A 440 26.96 21.42 -10.62
N ARG A 441 26.20 21.90 -9.65
CA ARG A 441 26.62 22.88 -8.66
C ARG A 441 26.62 22.34 -7.23
N GLY A 442 26.51 21.02 -7.08
CA GLY A 442 26.58 20.37 -5.79
C GLY A 442 25.27 20.40 -5.02
N ILE A 443 24.11 20.47 -5.68
CA ILE A 443 22.79 20.28 -5.04
C ILE A 443 22.03 19.16 -5.73
N ALA A 444 21.74 18.09 -4.99
CA ALA A 444 20.93 16.98 -5.49
C ALA A 444 19.45 17.25 -5.22
N LEU A 445 18.68 17.40 -6.30
CA LEU A 445 17.23 17.52 -6.31
C LEU A 445 16.62 16.34 -7.06
N THR A 446 15.31 16.14 -6.92
CA THR A 446 14.62 15.09 -7.68
C THR A 446 13.37 15.66 -8.34
N GLN A 447 13.24 15.42 -9.64
CA GLN A 447 11.98 15.63 -10.33
C GLN A 447 11.02 14.48 -10.02
N ALA A 448 9.78 14.80 -9.64
CA ALA A 448 8.75 13.79 -9.44
C ALA A 448 8.47 13.03 -10.75
N ARG A 449 8.41 11.70 -10.67
CA ARG A 449 8.16 10.79 -11.80
C ARG A 449 6.84 10.07 -11.60
N TYR A 450 6.13 9.88 -12.70
CA TYR A 450 4.78 9.31 -12.71
C TYR A 450 4.65 8.27 -13.80
N LEU A 451 3.69 7.37 -13.62
CA LEU A 451 3.28 6.46 -14.67
C LEU A 451 2.04 7.05 -15.35
N ASP A 452 2.26 7.94 -16.33
CA ASP A 452 1.24 8.78 -16.96
C ASP A 452 -0.01 8.01 -17.45
N LYS A 453 0.14 6.74 -17.87
CA LYS A 453 -0.98 5.89 -18.35
C LYS A 453 -1.70 5.14 -17.23
N GLU A 454 -1.06 5.00 -16.08
CA GLU A 454 -1.50 4.15 -14.97
C GLU A 454 -2.08 4.95 -13.79
N GLU A 455 -1.68 6.21 -13.67
CA GLU A 455 -2.19 7.14 -12.66
C GLU A 455 -3.56 7.68 -13.05
N LYS A 456 -4.51 7.59 -12.11
CA LYS A 456 -5.89 8.03 -12.36
C LYS A 456 -5.99 9.55 -12.42
N PHE A 457 -5.30 10.22 -11.51
CA PHE A 457 -5.17 11.66 -11.42
C PHE A 457 -3.69 11.99 -11.48
N LEU A 458 -3.27 12.55 -12.61
CA LEU A 458 -1.86 12.81 -12.87
C LEU A 458 -1.46 14.14 -12.22
N PRO A 459 -0.53 14.15 -11.25
CA PRO A 459 -0.13 15.39 -10.61
C PRO A 459 0.68 16.29 -11.54
N SER A 460 0.69 17.60 -11.26
CA SER A 460 1.47 18.58 -12.03
C SER A 460 2.98 18.26 -11.98
N PRO A 461 3.74 18.53 -13.06
CA PRO A 461 5.19 18.38 -13.06
C PRO A 461 5.80 19.24 -11.97
N ARG A 462 6.72 18.68 -11.18
CA ARG A 462 7.32 19.37 -10.04
C ARG A 462 8.70 18.81 -9.70
N ILE A 463 9.52 19.66 -9.09
CA ILE A 463 10.72 19.23 -8.36
C ILE A 463 10.30 19.02 -6.90
N ILE A 464 10.81 17.97 -6.28
CA ILE A 464 10.63 17.68 -4.86
C ILE A 464 11.90 18.11 -4.13
N VAL A 465 11.73 18.88 -3.06
CA VAL A 465 12.79 19.32 -2.15
C VAL A 465 12.53 18.70 -0.79
N ASN A 466 13.30 17.69 -0.42
CA ASN A 466 13.15 16.99 0.86
C ASN A 466 14.06 17.58 1.94
N ILE A 467 13.52 17.75 3.15
CA ILE A 467 14.21 18.35 4.29
C ILE A 467 14.62 17.28 5.29
N PHE A 468 15.79 17.46 5.91
CA PHE A 468 16.32 16.55 6.91
C PHE A 468 16.57 17.29 8.23
N CYS A 469 16.57 16.57 9.34
CA CYS A 469 16.84 17.13 10.65
C CYS A 469 18.33 17.41 10.90
N ILE A 470 19.27 16.75 10.19
CA ILE A 470 20.71 16.76 10.54
C ILE A 470 21.50 17.95 9.95
N TRP A 471 20.86 18.88 9.24
CA TRP A 471 21.56 20.02 8.63
C TRP A 471 22.22 20.95 9.67
N TYR A 472 23.54 21.13 9.62
CA TYR A 472 24.17 22.17 10.44
C TYR A 472 23.77 23.56 9.93
N SER A 473 23.63 24.53 10.83
CA SER A 473 23.21 25.92 10.52
C SER A 473 24.10 26.60 9.48
N ALA A 474 25.40 26.28 9.42
CA ALA A 474 26.33 26.79 8.42
C ALA A 474 26.12 26.22 7.01
N SER A 475 25.68 24.97 6.90
CA SER A 475 25.26 24.37 5.62
C SER A 475 23.94 24.95 5.13
N LEU A 476 23.02 25.31 6.04
CA LEU A 476 21.72 25.87 5.67
C LEU A 476 21.85 27.25 5.01
N SER A 477 22.70 28.15 5.53
CA SER A 477 22.90 29.49 4.95
C SER A 477 23.63 29.45 3.61
N ALA A 478 24.56 28.50 3.43
CA ALA A 478 25.21 28.25 2.15
C ALA A 478 24.23 27.67 1.13
N SER A 479 23.38 26.71 1.52
CA SER A 479 22.36 26.11 0.64
C SER A 479 21.20 27.04 0.32
N GLN A 480 20.73 27.84 1.28
CA GLN A 480 19.68 28.84 1.06
C GLN A 480 20.13 29.88 0.03
N ASN A 481 21.33 30.45 0.21
CA ASN A 481 21.89 31.38 -0.76
C ASN A 481 22.18 30.75 -2.12
N PHE A 482 22.28 29.43 -2.21
CA PHE A 482 22.59 28.72 -3.45
C PHE A 482 21.36 28.23 -4.20
N ILE A 483 20.28 27.86 -3.50
CA ILE A 483 18.99 27.51 -4.14
C ILE A 483 18.26 28.76 -4.61
N VAL A 484 18.39 29.87 -3.88
CA VAL A 484 17.76 31.15 -4.22
C VAL A 484 18.51 31.92 -5.33
N LYS A 485 19.83 31.74 -5.44
CA LYS A 485 20.65 32.29 -6.55
C LYS A 485 20.61 31.40 -7.78
#